data_AF-A0A970MRK3-F1
#
_entry.id   AF-A0A970MRK3-F1
#
_cell.length_a   1.000
_cell.length_b   1.000
_cell.length_c   1.000
_cell.angle_alpha   90.00
_cell.angle_beta   90.00
_cell.angle_gamma   90.00
#
_symmetry.space_group_name_H-M   'P 1'
#
loop_
_entity.id
_entity.type
_entity.pdbx_description
1 polymer ?
#
loop_
_entity_poly.entity_id
_entity_poly.type
_entity_poly.pdbx_seq_one_letter_code
_entity_poly.pdbx_strand_id
1 'polypeptide(L)'
;MKTNQKIRLIGMLAFMFIFATSGFAQRGQGGQGRYNRGNNQGRNIENRAQNVERMKERQKVVQTQKVDFIKEYLELTEKEFTDFNKIYTESIEKQREMRNSFRKEMAPFYKKKWNELTEKEADKMLEIEKKHHQNMMKLRDDEIAKYKKVMPTNKVAKIKEAEREFKRNMVRNASKRGARGERRMAPPLDMNEE
;
A
#
# COMPACT_ATOMS: atom_id res chain seq x y z
N MET A 1 20.70 30.74 22.48
CA MET A 1 19.44 29.97 22.50
C MET A 1 18.50 30.53 21.44
N LYS A 2 18.23 29.80 20.36
CA LYS A 2 17.15 30.12 19.41
C LYS A 2 16.33 28.86 19.15
N THR A 3 15.04 29.03 19.35
CA THR A 3 13.98 28.04 19.49
C THR A 3 13.43 27.59 18.14
N ASN A 4 13.16 26.29 18.05
CA ASN A 4 12.53 25.60 16.93
C ASN A 4 11.06 25.97 16.74
N GLN A 5 10.68 26.32 15.51
CA GLN A 5 9.32 26.29 14.93
C GLN A 5 9.53 26.43 13.39
N LYS A 6 8.99 25.67 12.43
CA LYS A 6 7.72 24.93 12.30
C LYS A 6 7.88 23.84 11.22
N ILE A 7 7.50 22.60 11.50
CA ILE A 7 7.12 21.62 10.47
C ILE A 7 5.60 21.45 10.56
N ARG A 8 4.88 21.91 9.53
CA ARG A 8 3.46 21.61 9.32
C ARG A 8 3.18 21.52 7.84
N LEU A 9 3.22 20.31 7.28
CA LEU A 9 2.27 19.83 6.28
C LEU A 9 2.60 18.37 5.96
N ILE A 10 1.69 17.44 6.24
CA ILE A 10 1.38 16.26 5.40
C ILE A 10 0.00 15.78 5.88
N GLY A 11 -1.02 16.21 5.14
CA GLY A 11 -2.39 15.75 5.25
C GLY A 11 -2.70 14.65 4.25
N MET A 12 -3.63 13.78 4.66
CA MET A 12 -4.36 12.76 3.90
C MET A 12 -3.57 11.58 3.32
N LEU A 13 -3.70 10.46 4.04
CA LEU A 13 -3.58 9.09 3.54
C LEU A 13 -4.95 8.42 3.67
N ALA A 14 -5.79 8.58 2.65
CA ALA A 14 -6.87 7.64 2.41
C ALA A 14 -6.25 6.44 1.67
N PHE A 15 -6.14 5.29 2.34
CA PHE A 15 -5.85 4.02 1.68
C PHE A 15 -7.13 3.59 0.95
N MET A 16 -7.36 4.15 -0.23
CA MET A 16 -8.44 3.72 -1.11
C MET A 16 -7.98 2.43 -1.80
N PHE A 17 -8.42 1.28 -1.29
CA PHE A 17 -8.49 0.07 -2.09
C PHE A 17 -9.52 0.35 -3.18
N ILE A 18 -9.06 0.72 -4.38
CA ILE A 18 -9.93 0.84 -5.55
C ILE A 18 -10.27 -0.59 -5.98
N PHE A 19 -11.38 -1.10 -5.45
CA PHE A 19 -12.18 -2.07 -6.20
C PHE A 19 -12.73 -1.30 -7.40
N ALA A 20 -12.37 -1.74 -8.60
CA ALA A 20 -12.96 -1.22 -9.82
C ALA A 20 -14.43 -1.64 -9.86
N THR A 21 -15.33 -0.80 -9.34
CA THR A 21 -16.77 -0.89 -9.65
C THR A 21 -16.94 -0.44 -11.09
N SER A 22 -16.92 -1.40 -12.01
CA SER A 22 -17.34 -1.19 -13.38
C SER A 22 -18.86 -0.96 -13.41
N GLY A 23 -19.24 0.21 -13.94
CA GLY A 23 -20.49 0.52 -14.63
C GLY A 23 -21.81 0.00 -14.04
N PHE A 24 -22.53 0.87 -13.33
CA PHE A 24 -24.00 0.82 -13.33
C PHE A 24 -24.51 1.97 -14.19
N ALA A 25 -25.01 1.64 -15.37
CA ALA A 25 -25.70 2.56 -16.25
C ALA A 25 -27.15 2.68 -15.77
N GLN A 26 -27.61 3.89 -15.43
CA GLN A 26 -29.03 4.16 -15.34
C GLN A 26 -29.37 5.39 -16.18
N ARG A 27 -30.21 5.13 -17.17
CA ARG A 27 -30.73 6.03 -18.19
C ARG A 27 -31.79 6.93 -17.54
N GLY A 28 -31.65 8.24 -17.66
CA GLY A 28 -32.66 9.24 -17.31
C GLY A 28 -32.40 10.51 -18.11
N GLN A 29 -33.42 11.00 -18.81
CA GLN A 29 -33.37 12.04 -19.84
C GLN A 29 -33.08 13.46 -19.30
N GLY A 30 -32.54 14.32 -20.17
CA GLY A 30 -32.78 15.76 -20.15
C GLY A 30 -31.60 16.65 -19.74
N GLY A 31 -31.05 17.40 -20.70
CA GLY A 31 -30.13 18.51 -20.42
C GLY A 31 -29.06 18.69 -21.50
N GLN A 32 -29.34 19.51 -22.52
CA GLN A 32 -28.34 19.97 -23.48
C GLN A 32 -27.35 20.92 -22.78
N GLY A 33 -26.20 20.39 -22.36
CA GLY A 33 -25.02 21.17 -22.01
C GLY A 33 -23.95 20.98 -23.08
N ARG A 34 -23.72 22.02 -23.91
CA ARG A 34 -22.57 22.08 -24.82
C ARG A 34 -21.28 22.14 -23.99
N TYR A 35 -20.64 21.00 -23.74
CA TYR A 35 -19.29 21.00 -23.20
C TYR A 35 -18.29 21.33 -24.31
N ASN A 36 -17.76 22.54 -24.23
CA ASN A 36 -16.62 23.00 -25.00
C ASN A 36 -15.42 22.06 -24.77
N ARG A 37 -15.13 21.19 -25.73
CA ARG A 37 -14.09 20.15 -25.66
C ARG A 37 -12.73 20.74 -26.07
N GLY A 38 -12.31 21.80 -25.39
CA GLY A 38 -11.00 22.44 -25.59
C GLY A 38 -9.92 21.85 -24.67
N ASN A 39 -8.85 21.32 -25.26
CA ASN A 39 -7.50 21.16 -24.71
C ASN A 39 -7.38 20.74 -23.22
N ASN A 40 -7.97 19.59 -22.87
CA ASN A 40 -7.85 19.00 -21.53
C ASN A 40 -6.93 17.75 -21.49
N GLN A 41 -6.27 17.40 -22.60
CA GLN A 41 -5.42 16.20 -22.66
C GLN A 41 -4.02 16.45 -22.05
N GLY A 42 -3.39 17.60 -22.28
CA GLY A 42 -2.06 17.95 -21.73
C GLY A 42 -2.02 18.14 -20.21
N ARG A 43 -2.97 18.92 -19.65
CA ARG A 43 -3.10 19.15 -18.19
C ARG A 43 -3.35 17.86 -17.40
N ASN A 44 -4.02 16.87 -18.00
CA ASN A 44 -4.27 15.58 -17.35
C ASN A 44 -3.04 14.66 -17.31
N ILE A 45 -2.08 14.82 -18.24
CA ILE A 45 -0.83 14.02 -18.26
C ILE A 45 0.15 14.56 -17.22
N GLU A 46 0.33 15.88 -17.16
CA GLU A 46 1.20 16.53 -16.16
C GLU A 46 0.73 16.25 -14.72
N ASN A 47 -0.58 16.38 -14.48
CA ASN A 47 -1.18 16.04 -13.17
C ASN A 47 -1.00 14.56 -12.82
N ARG A 48 -1.07 13.64 -13.80
CA ARG A 48 -0.81 12.21 -13.59
C ARG A 48 0.66 11.94 -13.27
N ALA A 49 1.58 12.52 -14.02
CA ALA A 49 3.01 12.37 -13.78
C ALA A 49 3.40 12.90 -12.39
N GLN A 50 2.91 14.09 -12.03
CA GLN A 50 3.11 14.67 -10.69
C GLN A 50 2.50 13.79 -9.58
N ASN A 51 1.32 13.21 -9.80
CA ASN A 51 0.71 12.29 -8.85
C ASN A 51 1.52 11.00 -8.68
N VAL A 52 2.04 10.45 -9.77
CA VAL A 52 2.90 9.26 -9.74
C VAL A 52 4.20 9.53 -8.98
N GLU A 53 4.86 10.66 -9.25
CA GLU A 53 6.08 11.03 -8.52
C GLU A 53 5.82 11.26 -7.03
N ARG A 54 4.75 11.97 -6.67
CA ARG A 54 4.33 12.11 -5.26
C ARG A 54 4.05 10.76 -4.60
N MET A 55 3.44 9.81 -5.31
CA MET A 55 3.20 8.46 -4.78
C MET A 55 4.49 7.70 -4.58
N LYS A 56 5.44 7.76 -5.52
CA LYS A 56 6.77 7.14 -5.38
C LYS A 56 7.55 7.73 -4.22
N GLU A 57 7.54 9.06 -4.07
CA GLU A 57 8.20 9.74 -2.96
C GLU A 57 7.61 9.31 -1.61
N ARG A 58 6.28 9.29 -1.50
CA ARG A 58 5.59 8.77 -0.30
C ARG A 58 5.96 7.32 -0.01
N GLN A 59 6.08 6.47 -1.03
CA GLN A 59 6.51 5.08 -0.85
C GLN A 59 7.93 4.98 -0.31
N LYS A 60 8.87 5.79 -0.84
CA LYS A 60 10.25 5.84 -0.35
C LYS A 60 10.30 6.25 1.12
N VAL A 61 9.58 7.31 1.50
CA VAL A 61 9.50 7.77 2.90
C VAL A 61 8.99 6.68 3.82
N VAL A 62 7.91 5.99 3.45
CA VAL A 62 7.35 4.88 4.24
C VAL A 62 8.34 3.71 4.34
N GLN A 63 9.08 3.43 3.27
CA GLN A 63 10.07 2.36 3.26
C GLN A 63 11.26 2.67 4.18
N THR A 64 11.77 3.91 4.15
CA THR A 64 12.81 4.37 5.08
C THR A 64 12.33 4.25 6.52
N GLN A 65 11.16 4.80 6.84
CA GLN A 65 10.56 4.68 8.18
C GLN A 65 10.40 3.23 8.64
N LYS A 66 10.06 2.32 7.73
CA LYS A 66 9.93 0.89 8.05
C LYS A 66 11.27 0.27 8.39
N VAL A 67 12.31 0.56 7.60
CA VAL A 67 13.67 0.05 7.82
C VAL A 67 14.23 0.55 9.15
N ASP A 68 14.07 1.84 9.44
CA ASP A 68 14.50 2.45 10.70
C ASP A 68 13.75 1.85 11.90
N PHE A 69 12.42 1.69 11.79
CA PHE A 69 11.62 1.04 12.82
C PHE A 69 12.08 -0.40 13.10
N ILE A 70 12.40 -1.18 12.05
CA ILE A 70 12.88 -2.55 12.23
C ILE A 70 14.26 -2.57 12.89
N LYS A 71 15.15 -1.63 12.55
CA LYS A 71 16.47 -1.49 13.20
C LYS A 71 16.32 -1.31 14.71
N GLU A 72 15.46 -0.39 15.12
CA GLU A 72 15.18 -0.09 16.53
C GLU A 72 14.50 -1.28 17.22
N TYR A 73 13.44 -1.84 16.61
CA TYR A 73 12.65 -2.92 17.18
C TYR A 73 13.47 -4.20 17.41
N LEU A 74 14.44 -4.48 16.55
CA LEU A 74 15.31 -5.66 16.63
C LEU A 74 16.64 -5.38 17.35
N GLU A 75 16.89 -4.13 17.75
CA GLU A 75 18.14 -3.68 18.36
C GLU A 75 19.35 -4.10 17.51
N LEU A 76 19.30 -3.80 16.20
CA LEU A 76 20.38 -4.15 15.28
C LEU A 76 21.59 -3.24 15.50
N THR A 77 22.78 -3.85 15.58
CA THR A 77 24.05 -3.11 15.49
C THR A 77 24.21 -2.50 14.09
N GLU A 78 25.11 -1.53 13.92
CA GLU A 78 25.33 -0.90 12.61
C GLU A 78 25.77 -1.90 11.53
N LYS A 79 26.57 -2.91 11.92
CA LYS A 79 27.00 -3.98 11.02
C LYS A 79 25.82 -4.85 10.60
N GLU A 80 25.06 -5.36 11.57
CA GLU A 80 23.85 -6.17 11.30
C GLU A 80 22.84 -5.39 10.46
N PHE A 81 22.67 -4.09 10.72
CA PHE A 81 21.74 -3.24 10.01
C PHE A 81 22.14 -3.05 8.54
N THR A 82 23.42 -2.84 8.26
CA THR A 82 23.94 -2.71 6.88
C THR A 82 23.65 -3.97 6.07
N ASP A 83 23.96 -5.14 6.64
CA ASP A 83 23.71 -6.44 5.99
C ASP A 83 22.20 -6.71 5.84
N PHE A 84 21.42 -6.43 6.89
CA PHE A 84 19.97 -6.54 6.88
C PHE A 84 19.33 -5.71 5.77
N ASN A 85 19.70 -4.42 5.68
CA ASN A 85 19.09 -3.48 4.75
C ASN A 85 19.31 -3.90 3.29
N LYS A 86 20.49 -4.46 2.98
CA LYS A 86 20.79 -5.03 1.65
C LYS A 86 19.85 -6.18 1.30
N ILE A 87 19.74 -7.19 2.18
CA ILE A 87 18.88 -8.36 1.96
C ILE A 87 17.41 -7.92 1.86
N TYR A 88 17.00 -6.99 2.72
CA TYR A 88 15.63 -6.51 2.81
C TYR A 88 15.21 -5.72 1.57
N THR A 89 16.08 -4.85 1.05
CA THR A 89 15.81 -4.08 -0.17
C THR A 89 15.69 -5.00 -1.39
N GLU A 90 16.62 -5.95 -1.55
CA GLU A 90 16.58 -6.98 -2.60
C GLU A 90 15.25 -7.77 -2.55
N SER A 91 14.83 -8.16 -1.35
CA SER A 91 13.57 -8.88 -1.13
C SER A 91 12.35 -8.03 -1.52
N ILE A 92 12.28 -6.76 -1.12
CA ILE A 92 11.15 -5.89 -1.46
C ILE A 92 11.00 -5.75 -2.98
N GLU A 93 12.12 -5.62 -3.70
CA GLU A 93 12.11 -5.55 -5.16
C GLU A 93 11.59 -6.84 -5.79
N LYS A 94 12.09 -8.00 -5.36
CA LYS A 94 11.61 -9.31 -5.83
C LYS A 94 10.13 -9.51 -5.54
N GLN A 95 9.66 -9.18 -4.32
CA GLN A 95 8.24 -9.25 -3.98
C GLN A 95 7.40 -8.32 -4.86
N ARG A 96 7.90 -7.12 -5.19
CA ARG A 96 7.22 -6.18 -6.09
C ARG A 96 7.10 -6.75 -7.49
N GLU A 97 8.17 -7.32 -8.03
CA GLU A 97 8.18 -7.97 -9.33
C GLU A 97 7.22 -9.16 -9.39
N MET A 98 7.26 -10.04 -8.37
CA MET A 98 6.34 -11.17 -8.25
C MET A 98 4.87 -10.71 -8.18
N ARG A 99 4.56 -9.65 -7.40
CA ARG A 99 3.20 -9.08 -7.36
C ARG A 99 2.78 -8.51 -8.71
N ASN A 100 3.70 -7.87 -9.44
CA ASN A 100 3.39 -7.29 -10.75
C ASN A 100 3.16 -8.37 -11.81
N SER A 101 4.00 -9.41 -11.87
CA SER A 101 3.81 -10.57 -12.76
C SER A 101 2.50 -11.28 -12.43
N PHE A 102 2.25 -11.57 -11.15
CA PHE A 102 1.00 -12.19 -10.71
C PHE A 102 -0.24 -11.40 -11.12
N ARG A 103 -0.24 -10.07 -10.91
CA ARG A 103 -1.34 -9.21 -11.35
C ARG A 103 -1.53 -9.24 -12.86
N LYS A 104 -0.44 -9.24 -13.63
CA LYS A 104 -0.49 -9.29 -15.09
C LYS A 104 -1.08 -10.63 -15.58
N GLU A 105 -0.65 -11.73 -14.99
CA GLU A 105 -1.13 -13.08 -15.32
C GLU A 105 -2.59 -13.29 -14.89
N MET A 106 -3.00 -12.71 -13.77
CA MET A 106 -4.37 -12.80 -13.26
C MET A 106 -5.36 -11.81 -13.91
N ALA A 107 -4.86 -10.75 -14.54
CA ALA A 107 -5.70 -9.69 -15.13
C ALA A 107 -6.79 -10.20 -16.11
N PRO A 108 -6.59 -11.23 -16.94
CA PRO A 108 -7.64 -11.76 -17.80
C PRO A 108 -8.81 -12.38 -17.03
N PHE A 109 -8.56 -12.99 -15.88
CA PHE A 109 -9.58 -13.67 -15.07
C PHE A 109 -10.40 -12.69 -14.25
N TYR A 110 -9.77 -11.65 -13.68
CA TYR A 110 -10.49 -10.61 -12.91
C TYR A 110 -11.46 -9.75 -13.73
N LYS A 111 -11.38 -9.79 -15.06
CA LYS A 111 -12.31 -9.08 -15.95
C LYS A 111 -13.62 -9.85 -16.16
N LYS A 112 -13.63 -11.14 -15.87
CA LYS A 112 -14.82 -12.00 -15.97
C LYS A 112 -15.49 -12.12 -14.61
N LYS A 113 -16.79 -12.41 -14.57
CA LYS A 113 -17.41 -12.84 -13.31
C LYS A 113 -16.95 -14.26 -12.99
N TRP A 114 -16.84 -14.61 -11.72
CA TRP A 114 -16.35 -15.92 -11.27
C TRP A 114 -17.14 -17.10 -11.84
N ASN A 115 -18.46 -16.92 -12.02
CA ASN A 115 -19.36 -17.90 -12.59
C ASN A 115 -19.33 -17.98 -14.14
N GLU A 116 -18.52 -17.15 -14.80
CA GLU A 116 -18.33 -17.14 -16.26
C GLU A 116 -17.02 -17.82 -16.67
N LEU A 117 -16.22 -18.30 -15.71
CA LEU A 117 -14.99 -19.04 -15.98
C LEU A 117 -15.33 -20.46 -16.44
N THR A 118 -14.71 -20.89 -17.53
CA THR A 118 -14.70 -22.31 -17.90
C THR A 118 -13.83 -23.11 -16.94
N GLU A 119 -14.04 -24.43 -16.85
CA GLU A 119 -13.22 -25.31 -16.00
C GLU A 119 -11.72 -25.12 -16.26
N LYS A 120 -11.32 -25.10 -17.53
CA LYS A 120 -9.91 -24.89 -17.93
C LYS A 120 -9.36 -23.52 -17.50
N GLU A 121 -10.20 -22.49 -17.48
CA GLU A 121 -9.79 -21.16 -17.04
C GLU A 121 -9.68 -21.08 -15.52
N ALA A 122 -10.59 -21.73 -14.79
CA ALA A 122 -10.51 -21.87 -13.35
C ALA A 122 -9.24 -22.65 -12.93
N ASP A 123 -8.95 -23.78 -13.57
CA ASP A 123 -7.73 -24.56 -13.35
C ASP A 123 -6.47 -23.71 -13.57
N LYS A 124 -6.40 -23.00 -14.69
CA LYS A 124 -5.25 -22.15 -15.01
C LYS A 124 -5.06 -21.03 -14.00
N MET A 125 -6.16 -20.41 -13.54
CA MET A 125 -6.11 -19.39 -12.50
C MET A 125 -5.56 -19.98 -11.19
N LEU A 126 -6.05 -21.15 -10.76
CA LEU A 126 -5.57 -21.84 -9.56
C LEU A 126 -4.09 -22.23 -9.68
N GLU A 127 -3.62 -22.67 -10.85
CA GLU A 127 -2.21 -22.94 -11.09
C GLU A 127 -1.33 -21.69 -10.95
N ILE A 128 -1.78 -20.54 -11.49
CA ILE A 128 -1.07 -19.26 -11.36
C ILE A 128 -0.99 -18.85 -9.88
N GLU A 129 -2.09 -18.99 -9.13
CA GLU A 129 -2.11 -18.72 -7.68
C GLU A 129 -1.16 -19.63 -6.91
N LYS A 130 -1.24 -20.94 -7.14
CA LYS A 130 -0.36 -21.93 -6.52
C LYS A 130 1.10 -21.62 -6.78
N LYS A 131 1.46 -21.33 -8.03
CA LYS A 131 2.83 -20.98 -8.42
C LYS A 131 3.29 -19.68 -7.74
N HIS A 132 2.43 -18.68 -7.65
CA HIS A 132 2.74 -17.43 -6.94
C HIS A 132 3.03 -17.69 -5.45
N HIS A 133 2.19 -18.47 -4.78
CA HIS A 133 2.41 -18.85 -3.37
C HIS A 133 3.71 -19.63 -3.18
N GLN A 134 4.00 -20.61 -4.04
CA GLN A 134 5.27 -21.35 -3.99
C GLN A 134 6.49 -20.43 -4.15
N ASN A 135 6.45 -19.48 -5.08
CA ASN A 135 7.54 -18.54 -5.29
C ASN A 135 7.73 -17.60 -4.09
N MET A 136 6.63 -17.15 -3.47
CA MET A 136 6.68 -16.33 -2.26
C MET A 136 7.27 -17.09 -1.07
N MET A 137 6.94 -18.38 -0.92
CA MET A 137 7.52 -19.23 0.13
C MET A 137 9.03 -19.46 -0.10
N LYS A 138 9.44 -19.78 -1.34
CA LYS A 138 10.86 -19.93 -1.69
C LYS A 138 11.66 -18.66 -1.39
N LEU A 139 11.13 -17.49 -1.79
CA LEU A 139 11.75 -16.21 -1.48
C LEU A 139 11.91 -16.00 0.03
N ARG A 140 10.90 -16.42 0.81
CA ARG A 140 10.94 -16.32 2.26
C ARG A 140 12.00 -17.23 2.88
N ASP A 141 12.14 -18.45 2.39
CA ASP A 141 13.16 -19.38 2.86
C ASP A 141 14.58 -18.85 2.57
N ASP A 142 14.79 -18.32 1.35
CA ASP A 142 16.04 -17.70 0.94
C ASP A 142 16.42 -16.49 1.82
N GLU A 143 15.45 -15.62 2.12
CA GLU A 143 15.63 -14.50 3.04
C GLU A 143 16.07 -14.97 4.42
N ILE A 144 15.37 -15.95 5.00
CA ILE A 144 15.68 -16.47 6.34
C ILE A 144 17.09 -17.05 6.35
N ALA A 145 17.46 -17.82 5.33
CA ALA A 145 18.80 -18.39 5.20
C ALA A 145 19.88 -17.29 5.10
N LYS A 146 19.63 -16.22 4.34
CA LYS A 146 20.55 -15.06 4.25
C LYS A 146 20.64 -14.32 5.59
N TYR A 147 19.52 -14.04 6.25
CA TYR A 147 19.51 -13.32 7.53
C TYR A 147 20.23 -14.07 8.64
N LYS A 148 20.04 -15.39 8.75
CA LYS A 148 20.71 -16.23 9.75
C LYS A 148 22.24 -16.22 9.65
N LYS A 149 22.80 -15.86 8.49
CA LYS A 149 24.26 -15.73 8.30
C LYS A 149 24.82 -14.43 8.85
N VAL A 150 23.99 -13.40 9.03
CA VAL A 150 24.44 -12.04 9.35
C VAL A 150 23.93 -11.54 10.70
N MET A 151 22.94 -12.21 11.31
CA MET A 151 22.41 -11.85 12.63
C MET A 151 21.86 -13.06 13.41
N PRO A 152 21.73 -12.95 14.74
CA PRO A 152 21.17 -14.00 15.59
C PRO A 152 19.75 -14.46 15.19
N THR A 153 19.49 -15.77 15.29
CA THR A 153 18.22 -16.38 14.84
C THR A 153 16.98 -15.82 15.57
N ASN A 154 17.11 -15.46 16.86
CA ASN A 154 16.03 -14.83 17.62
C ASN A 154 15.61 -13.46 17.03
N LYS A 155 16.55 -12.67 16.51
CA LYS A 155 16.25 -11.42 15.79
C LYS A 155 15.57 -11.72 14.44
N VAL A 156 16.05 -12.73 13.71
CA VAL A 156 15.44 -13.16 12.43
C VAL A 156 13.97 -13.56 12.60
N ALA A 157 13.65 -14.29 13.68
CA ALA A 157 12.28 -14.70 13.98
C ALA A 157 11.33 -13.52 14.23
N LYS A 158 11.85 -12.44 14.83
CA LYS A 158 11.09 -11.22 15.15
C LYS A 158 10.90 -10.28 13.95
N ILE A 159 11.60 -10.46 12.84
CA ILE A 159 11.45 -9.58 11.65
C ILE A 159 9.99 -9.45 11.24
N LYS A 160 9.26 -10.58 11.13
CA LYS A 160 7.84 -10.56 10.72
C LYS A 160 6.95 -9.88 11.74
N GLU A 161 7.30 -9.94 13.01
CA GLU A 161 6.60 -9.22 14.06
C GLU A 161 6.83 -7.71 13.96
N ALA A 162 8.09 -7.29 13.78
CA ALA A 162 8.45 -5.89 13.57
C ALA A 162 7.69 -5.28 12.36
N GLU A 163 7.60 -6.01 11.25
CA GLU A 163 6.84 -5.58 10.08
C GLU A 163 5.34 -5.40 10.37
N ARG A 164 4.75 -6.30 11.16
CA ARG A 164 3.34 -6.22 11.57
C ARG A 164 3.10 -5.05 12.51
N GLU A 165 3.98 -4.84 13.48
CA GLU A 165 3.88 -3.73 14.43
C GLU A 165 4.03 -2.37 13.73
N PHE A 166 4.96 -2.26 12.79
CA PHE A 166 5.06 -1.08 11.94
C PHE A 166 3.73 -0.79 11.21
N LYS A 167 3.13 -1.82 10.59
CA LYS A 167 1.83 -1.68 9.89
C LYS A 167 0.70 -1.29 10.85
N ARG A 168 0.63 -1.89 12.04
CA ARG A 168 -0.35 -1.53 13.08
C ARG A 168 -0.20 -0.07 13.49
N ASN A 169 1.03 0.38 13.71
CA ASN A 169 1.34 1.77 14.06
C ASN A 169 0.92 2.75 12.95
N MET A 170 1.18 2.40 11.67
CA MET A 170 0.72 3.21 10.55
C MET A 170 -0.80 3.35 10.51
N VAL A 171 -1.55 2.25 10.66
CA VAL A 171 -3.03 2.24 10.64
C VAL A 171 -3.60 3.02 11.83
N ARG A 172 -3.05 2.83 13.04
CA ARG A 172 -3.45 3.56 14.24
C ARG A 172 -3.21 5.06 14.09
N ASN A 173 -2.10 5.46 13.47
CA ASN A 173 -1.81 6.89 13.24
C ASN A 173 -2.68 7.50 12.14
N ALA A 174 -3.06 6.73 11.12
CA ALA A 174 -4.00 7.16 10.09
C ALA A 174 -5.42 7.35 10.64
N SER A 175 -5.93 6.37 11.42
CA SER A 175 -7.27 6.44 12.03
C SER A 175 -7.42 7.61 13.00
N LYS A 176 -6.41 7.90 13.84
CA LYS A 176 -6.40 9.08 14.74
C LYS A 176 -6.48 10.42 13.99
N ARG A 177 -6.00 10.48 12.75
CA ARG A 177 -6.10 11.68 11.90
C ARG A 177 -7.48 11.79 11.23
N GLY A 178 -8.12 10.68 10.89
CA GLY A 178 -9.51 10.65 10.38
C GLY A 178 -10.55 11.00 11.44
N ALA A 179 -10.43 10.45 12.65
CA ALA A 179 -11.38 10.66 13.75
C ALA A 179 -11.41 12.11 14.30
N ARG A 180 -10.42 12.95 13.97
CA ARG A 180 -10.44 14.40 14.31
C ARG A 180 -11.33 15.21 13.35
N GLY A 181 -11.73 14.65 12.20
CA GLY A 181 -12.67 15.29 11.27
C GLY A 181 -14.12 15.18 11.71
N GLU A 182 -14.53 14.04 12.27
CA GLU A 182 -15.93 13.73 12.62
C GLU A 182 -16.40 14.39 13.93
N ARG A 183 -15.51 14.65 14.90
CA ARG A 183 -15.88 15.30 16.18
C ARG A 183 -16.17 16.80 16.07
N ARG A 184 -16.18 17.37 14.87
CA ARG A 184 -16.51 18.79 14.62
C ARG A 184 -17.92 19.00 14.05
N MET A 185 -18.70 17.93 13.85
CA MET A 185 -20.01 17.99 13.17
C MET A 185 -21.22 17.67 14.04
N ALA A 186 -21.08 17.44 15.35
CA ALA A 186 -22.23 17.39 16.25
C ALA A 186 -22.38 18.78 16.92
N PRO A 187 -23.38 19.59 16.53
CA PRO A 187 -23.83 20.65 17.42
C PRO A 187 -24.31 20.02 18.73
N PRO A 188 -24.18 20.69 19.88
CA PRO A 188 -24.85 20.26 21.11
C PRO A 188 -26.34 20.07 20.78
N LEU A 189 -26.90 18.91 21.12
CA LEU A 189 -28.34 18.76 21.14
C LEU A 189 -28.85 19.73 22.18
N ASP A 190 -29.45 20.82 21.73
CA ASP A 190 -30.15 21.76 22.59
C ASP A 190 -31.34 21.00 23.18
N MET A 191 -31.17 20.53 24.40
CA MET A 191 -32.19 19.87 25.21
C MET A 191 -33.05 20.96 25.84
N ASN A 192 -33.92 21.58 25.04
CA ASN A 192 -35.03 22.37 25.56
C ASN A 192 -36.32 21.68 25.11
N GLU A 193 -36.72 20.67 25.87
CA GLU A 193 -38.14 20.38 26.05
C GLU A 193 -38.64 21.29 27.18
N GLU A 194 -39.79 21.92 26.91
CA GLU A 194 -40.65 22.79 27.74
C GLU A 194 -40.63 24.29 27.42
#